data_AF-A0A9E0AQV3-F1
#
_entry.id   AF-A0A9E0AQV3-F1
#
_cell.length_a   1.000
_cell.length_b   1.000
_cell.length_c   1.000
_cell.angle_alpha   90.00
_cell.angle_beta   90.00
_cell.angle_gamma   90.00
#
_symmetry.space_group_name_H-M   'P 1'
#
loop_
_entity.id
_entity.type
_entity.pdbx_description
1 polymer ?
#
loop_
_entity_poly.entity_id
_entity_poly.type
_entity_poly.pdbx_seq_one_letter_code
_entity_poly.pdbx_strand_id
1 'polypeptide(L)' 'CFSAQATKEHNNANVLCMGARVIGPELAFRIADTFLDSKFSNDERHIRRISMLED' A
#
# COMPACT_ATOMS: atom_id res chain seq x y z
N CYS A 1 8.80 0.12 -5.82
CA CYS A 1 7.89 1.28 -5.68
C CYS A 1 7.59 1.52 -4.20
N PHE A 2 8.34 2.40 -3.53
CA PHE A 2 8.31 2.50 -2.06
C PHE A 2 6.91 2.69 -1.47
N SER A 3 6.13 3.68 -1.93
CA SER A 3 4.82 3.98 -1.34
C SER A 3 3.80 2.85 -1.53
N ALA A 4 3.90 2.07 -2.61
CA ALA A 4 3.03 0.92 -2.87
C ALA A 4 3.28 -0.21 -1.88
N GLN A 5 4.55 -0.46 -1.56
CA GLN A 5 4.96 -1.42 -0.54
C GLN A 5 4.57 -0.92 0.85
N ALA A 6 4.98 0.30 1.21
CA ALA A 6 4.75 0.87 2.54
C ALA A 6 3.26 1.00 2.88
N THR A 7 2.40 1.33 1.92
CA THR A 7 0.95 1.40 2.18
C THR A 7 0.37 0.02 2.51
N LYS A 8 0.90 -1.05 1.91
CA LYS A 8 0.47 -2.41 2.22
C LYS A 8 1.07 -2.90 3.54
N GLU A 9 2.37 -2.70 3.75
CA GLU A 9 3.10 -3.12 4.94
C GLU A 9 2.68 -2.40 6.21
N HIS A 10 2.41 -1.10 6.15
CA HIS A 10 2.16 -0.27 7.34
C HIS A 10 0.68 0.03 7.58
N ASN A 11 -0.11 0.18 6.51
CA ASN A 11 -1.50 0.61 6.64
C ASN A 11 -2.48 -0.52 6.37
N ASN A 12 -1.99 -1.73 6.05
CA ASN A 12 -2.79 -2.85 5.56
C ASN A 12 -3.78 -2.45 4.46
N ALA A 13 -3.35 -1.55 3.55
CA ALA A 13 -4.25 -1.01 2.54
C ALA A 13 -4.88 -2.13 1.70
N ASN A 14 -6.20 -2.01 1.49
CA ASN A 14 -7.03 -2.96 0.72
C ASN A 14 -7.41 -2.44 -0.67
N VAL A 15 -7.24 -1.13 -0.91
CA VAL A 15 -7.50 -0.46 -2.19
C VAL A 15 -6.26 0.33 -2.61
N LEU A 16 -5.89 0.21 -3.89
CA LEU A 16 -4.81 0.96 -4.53
C LEU A 16 -5.40 1.96 -5.53
N CYS A 17 -5.03 3.23 -5.39
CA CYS A 17 -5.43 4.31 -6.31
C CYS A 17 -4.21 4.82 -7.09
N MET A 18 -4.38 5.04 -8.40
CA MET A 18 -3.32 5.50 -9.30
C MET A 18 -3.83 6.57 -10.26
N GLY A 19 -2.98 7.56 -10.57
CA GLY A 19 -3.31 8.66 -11.48
C GLY A 19 -2.92 8.36 -12.94
N ALA A 20 -3.88 7.98 -13.78
CA ALA A 20 -3.64 7.59 -15.18
C ALA A 20 -2.96 8.66 -16.06
N ARG A 21 -3.07 9.95 -15.70
CA ARG A 21 -2.42 11.05 -16.43
C ARG A 21 -1.03 11.42 -15.90
N VAL A 22 -0.62 10.86 -14.77
CA VAL A 22 0.59 11.26 -14.04
C VAL A 22 1.65 10.16 -14.10
N ILE A 23 1.24 8.89 -14.07
CA ILE A 23 2.16 7.75 -14.15
C ILE A 23 2.04 7.03 -15.50
N GLY A 24 3.18 6.61 -16.05
CA GLY A 24 3.22 5.78 -17.25
C GLY A 24 2.84 4.32 -16.97
N PRO A 25 2.45 3.55 -18.01
CA PRO A 25 1.93 2.19 -17.86
C PRO A 25 2.91 1.22 -17.20
N GLU A 26 4.19 1.26 -17.56
CA GLU A 26 5.21 0.37 -16.96
C GLU A 26 5.41 0.64 -15.46
N LEU A 27 5.37 1.91 -15.05
CA LEU A 27 5.42 2.26 -13.63
C LEU A 27 4.14 1.82 -12.91
N ALA A 28 2.98 1.97 -13.55
CA ALA A 28 1.70 1.53 -13.00
C ALA A 28 1.68 0.02 -12.74
N PHE A 29 2.17 -0.80 -13.68
CA PHE A 29 2.29 -2.25 -13.48
C PHE A 29 3.23 -2.59 -12.32
N ARG A 30 4.42 -1.99 -12.27
CA ARG A 30 5.34 -2.21 -11.14
C ARG A 30 4.75 -1.79 -9.79
N ILE A 31 3.96 -0.71 -9.75
CA ILE A 31 3.24 -0.28 -8.53
C ILE A 31 2.20 -1.33 -8.14
N ALA A 32 1.41 -1.82 -9.11
CA ALA A 32 0.39 -2.84 -8.88
C ALA A 32 1.01 -4.15 -8.37
N ASP A 33 2.05 -4.66 -9.04
CA ASP A 33 2.77 -5.87 -8.63
C ASP A 33 3.34 -5.71 -7.22
N THR A 34 4.02 -4.59 -6.94
CA THR A 34 4.55 -4.32 -5.60
C THR A 34 3.45 -4.33 -4.54
N PHE A 35 2.30 -3.71 -4.80
CA PHE A 35 1.19 -3.65 -3.84
C PHE A 35 0.56 -5.02 -3.59
N LEU A 36 0.41 -5.84 -4.63
CA LEU A 36 -0.17 -7.19 -4.54
C LEU A 36 0.77 -8.18 -3.84
N ASP A 37 2.08 -8.10 -4.10
CA ASP A 37 3.07 -9.00 -3.52
C ASP A 37 3.45 -8.65 -2.08
N SER A 38 3.33 -7.37 -1.71
CA SER A 38 3.65 -6.89 -0.36
C SER A 38 2.67 -7.44 0.68
N LYS A 39 3.17 -7.74 1.88
CA LYS A 39 2.38 -8.27 3.00
C LYS A 39 2.33 -7.27 4.13
N PHE A 40 1.23 -7.26 4.87
CA PHE A 40 1.14 -6.45 6.09
C PHE A 40 2.19 -6.89 7.11
N SER A 41 2.93 -5.95 7.73
CA SER A 41 4.06 -6.31 8.60
C SER A 41 3.63 -6.90 9.93
N ASN A 42 2.39 -6.64 10.37
CA ASN A 42 1.88 -7.00 11.69
C ASN A 42 2.67 -6.40 12.87
N ASP A 43 3.48 -5.37 12.64
CA ASP A 43 4.14 -4.67 13.74
C ASP A 43 3.11 -4.01 14.65
N GLU A 44 3.33 -4.11 15.96
CA GLU A 44 2.43 -3.57 16.99
C GLU A 44 2.07 -2.10 16.73
N ARG A 45 3.06 -1.28 16.31
CA ARG A 45 2.84 0.13 16.01
C ARG A 45 1.89 0.37 14.83
N HIS A 46 1.86 -0.53 13.84
CA HIS A 46 1.02 -0.43 12.65
C HIS A 46 -0.41 -0.87 13.00
N ILE A 47 -0.55 -2.00 13.71
CA ILE A 47 -1.84 -2.46 14.24
C ILE A 47 -2.47 -1.38 15.11
N ARG A 48 -1.72 -0.83 16.08
CA ARG A 48 -2.20 0.24 16.97
C ARG A 48 -2.71 1.46 16.21
N ARG A 49 -2.06 1.84 15.11
CA ARG A 49 -2.49 2.99 14.28
C ARG A 49 -3.74 2.67 13.47
N ILE A 50 -3.86 1.46 12.95
CA ILE A 50 -5.07 1.02 12.22
C ILE A 50 -6.26 0.99 13.18
N SER A 51 -6.07 0.46 14.40
CA SER A 51 -7.12 0.45 15.43
C SER A 51 -7.52 1.84 15.94
N MET A 52 -6.79 2.91 15.61
CA MET A 52 -7.23 4.29 15.86
C MET A 52 -8.19 4.81 14.77
N LEU A 53 -8.26 4.14 13.62
CA LEU A 53 -9.09 4.49 12.46
C LEU A 53 -10.35 3.61 12.36
N GLU A 54 -10.29 2.41 12.94
CA GLU A 54 -11.42 1.49 13.07
C GLU A 54 -12.21 1.85 14.34
N ASP A 55 -13.54 1.96 14.22
CA ASP A 55 -14.45 2.33 15.33
C ASP A 55 -14.56 1.24 16.42
#